data_AF-A0A420HNC4-F1
#
_entry.id   AF-A0A420HNC4-F1
#
_cell.length_a   1.000
_cell.length_b   1.000
_cell.length_c   1.000
_cell.angle_alpha   90.00
_cell.angle_beta   90.00
_cell.angle_gamma   90.00
#
_symmetry.space_group_name_H-M   'P 1'
#
loop_
_entity.id
_entity.type
_entity.pdbx_description
1 polymer ?
#
loop_
_entity_poly.entity_id
_entity_poly.type
_entity_poly.pdbx_seq_one_letter_code
_entity_poly.pdbx_strand_id
1 'polypeptide(L)'
;MFANARHEAQRCVRSAQFADKFDVTLSPRFLPSKYSIAAIASEALPIGLPEDLQKKHEIILLINTCLSQNERLSRKPAAALHFDDARVDDGIDELSAIRSIMLSVSKIIRPNGNLFISDQLTDAQKQTALGRIRHIGELGLSSLLCLHSLFPEDHEKKLDEHIIFSLLAFSSISDPWTTQTSLDLANGLLSVCRVEILGQEFITKSVLSSFIRPLFSASKPKAITTSGYAAIPSYTPREPQDFSAWDLASKPWRLDTCYALSVLSWVVNHASVSIPPNHTDMPPILILLDSPNTEMQLKGLKLHNTFVPRLTPKLLEQTGLGAVIEDAIHPIMLYLPPITPKNECLSLLPVAFESFFILLEVRFPSSTISDISNQDQAKQKQKLTSLTRLLRQAIAPAYNHTSISSESDPIIKKIILDQIPPLVRALGIHSVVHLQTLIKLTEEPLLDPFATASLPTMLAALKALREIILCAWPRLSEERRRREVIRMMVSAWRKVCNESNNSTEALRKEVLGELKISGRLFVKAVETSNEIDLSCDLNSLVEVDKSLKELFGT
;
A
#
# COMPACT_ATOMS: atom_id res chain seq x y z
N MET A 1 45.79 7.72 -14.05
CA MET A 1 45.99 7.62 -12.59
C MET A 1 45.28 6.43 -11.93
N PHE A 2 44.01 6.16 -12.21
CA PHE A 2 43.24 5.13 -11.44
C PHE A 2 43.29 3.69 -11.98
N ALA A 3 44.24 3.34 -12.86
CA ALA A 3 44.27 2.02 -13.52
C ALA A 3 44.41 0.84 -12.53
N ASN A 4 45.32 0.94 -11.56
CA ASN A 4 45.52 -0.10 -10.54
C ASN A 4 44.30 -0.24 -9.62
N ALA A 5 43.70 0.89 -9.22
CA ALA A 5 42.48 0.91 -8.42
C ALA A 5 41.29 0.29 -9.15
N ARG A 6 41.14 0.56 -10.46
CA ARG A 6 40.12 -0.05 -11.31
C ARG A 6 40.29 -1.57 -11.42
N HIS A 7 41.51 -2.03 -11.68
CA HIS A 7 41.81 -3.46 -11.76
C HIS A 7 41.51 -4.18 -10.44
N GLU A 8 41.86 -3.55 -9.32
CA GLU A 8 41.57 -4.13 -8.01
C GLU A 8 40.07 -4.10 -7.68
N ALA A 9 39.36 -3.00 -7.95
CA ALA A 9 37.91 -2.93 -7.77
C ALA A 9 37.21 -4.05 -8.54
N GLN A 10 37.61 -4.27 -9.79
CA GLN A 10 37.14 -5.38 -10.61
C GLN A 10 37.44 -6.75 -9.97
N ARG A 11 38.64 -6.95 -9.44
CA ARG A 11 39.00 -8.20 -8.75
C ARG A 11 38.15 -8.44 -7.52
N CYS A 12 37.98 -7.43 -6.67
CA CYS A 12 37.17 -7.50 -5.46
C CYS A 12 35.71 -7.84 -5.79
N VAL A 13 35.11 -7.12 -6.74
CA VAL A 13 33.72 -7.28 -7.17
C VAL A 13 33.45 -8.67 -7.78
N ARG A 14 34.42 -9.23 -8.54
CA ARG A 14 34.37 -10.60 -9.07
C ARG A 14 34.47 -11.65 -7.97
N SER A 15 35.40 -11.48 -7.02
CA SER A 15 35.58 -12.45 -5.92
C SER A 15 34.34 -12.56 -5.03
N ALA A 16 33.64 -11.44 -4.82
CA ALA A 16 32.40 -11.37 -4.04
C ALA A 16 31.22 -12.15 -4.66
N GLN A 17 31.24 -12.37 -5.98
CA GLN A 17 30.22 -13.18 -6.66
C GLN A 17 30.19 -14.63 -6.18
N PHE A 18 31.33 -15.16 -5.71
CA PHE A 18 31.47 -16.55 -5.29
C PHE A 18 31.31 -16.75 -3.78
N ALA A 19 31.23 -15.66 -3.00
CA ALA A 19 31.28 -15.69 -1.54
C ALA A 19 29.97 -15.28 -0.86
N ASP A 20 28.93 -14.91 -1.62
CA ASP A 20 27.63 -14.37 -1.14
C ASP A 20 27.78 -13.22 -0.11
N LYS A 21 28.92 -12.52 -0.12
CA LYS A 21 29.19 -11.34 0.70
C LYS A 21 29.30 -10.12 -0.20
N PHE A 22 28.34 -9.21 -0.08
CA PHE A 22 28.28 -8.00 -0.91
C PHE A 22 28.94 -6.78 -0.26
N ASP A 23 29.40 -6.86 0.99
CA ASP A 23 30.17 -5.82 1.72
C ASP A 23 31.60 -5.70 1.19
N VAL A 24 31.72 -5.46 -0.11
CA VAL A 24 33.01 -5.34 -0.80
C VAL A 24 33.60 -3.98 -0.50
N THR A 25 34.86 -3.97 -0.06
CA THR A 25 35.63 -2.75 0.18
C THR A 25 36.89 -2.75 -0.69
N LEU A 26 37.26 -1.58 -1.23
CA LEU A 26 38.51 -1.40 -1.96
C LEU A 26 39.55 -0.82 -1.01
N SER A 27 40.72 -1.46 -0.91
CA SER A 27 41.78 -0.97 -0.03
C SER A 27 42.36 0.36 -0.54
N PRO A 28 42.48 1.41 0.30
CA PRO A 28 43.03 2.71 -0.11
C PRO A 28 44.46 2.65 -0.64
N ARG A 29 45.23 1.58 -0.38
CA ARG A 29 46.59 1.40 -0.89
C ARG A 29 46.70 1.38 -2.42
N PHE A 30 45.59 1.05 -3.10
CA PHE A 30 45.55 0.99 -4.56
C PHE A 30 45.19 2.34 -5.21
N LEU A 31 44.79 3.32 -4.40
CA LEU A 31 44.54 4.69 -4.85
C LEU A 31 45.85 5.48 -4.97
N PRO A 32 45.92 6.48 -5.88
CA PRO A 32 47.01 7.45 -5.90
C PRO A 32 47.19 8.14 -4.55
N SER A 33 48.41 8.63 -4.28
CA SER A 33 48.72 9.33 -3.02
C SER A 33 47.99 10.67 -2.89
N LYS A 34 47.80 11.39 -4.01
CA LYS A 34 46.96 12.58 -4.12
C LYS A 34 46.23 12.62 -5.47
N TYR A 35 45.00 13.11 -5.49
CA TYR A 35 44.19 13.28 -6.71
C TYR A 35 43.16 14.40 -6.54
N SER A 36 42.69 14.98 -7.64
CA SER A 36 41.64 16.02 -7.63
C SER A 36 40.26 15.45 -7.99
N ILE A 37 39.20 16.19 -7.67
CA ILE A 37 37.82 15.82 -8.08
C ILE A 37 37.69 15.80 -9.60
N ALA A 38 38.36 16.74 -10.29
CA ALA A 38 38.41 16.75 -11.76
C ALA A 38 39.04 15.47 -12.33
N ALA A 39 40.08 14.92 -11.68
CA ALA A 39 40.68 13.65 -12.08
C ALA A 39 39.74 12.45 -11.87
N ILE A 40 38.92 12.46 -10.80
CA ILE A 40 37.87 11.45 -10.62
C ILE A 40 36.83 11.57 -11.73
N ALA A 41 36.39 12.79 -12.05
CA ALA A 41 35.40 13.03 -13.09
C ALA A 41 35.89 12.58 -14.48
N SER A 42 37.14 12.87 -14.84
CA SER A 42 37.67 12.52 -16.16
C SER A 42 38.10 11.05 -16.28
N GLU A 43 38.65 10.47 -15.21
CA GLU A 43 39.26 9.14 -15.28
C GLU A 43 38.49 8.04 -14.56
N ALA A 44 37.51 8.31 -13.69
CA ALA A 44 36.77 7.26 -12.99
C ALA A 44 35.34 7.08 -13.54
N LEU A 45 34.74 8.15 -14.09
CA LEU A 45 33.42 8.07 -14.70
C LEU A 45 33.44 7.24 -15.99
N PRO A 46 32.35 6.52 -16.29
CA PRO A 46 32.23 5.74 -17.51
C PRO A 46 31.88 6.64 -18.70
N ILE A 47 32.29 6.20 -19.90
CA ILE A 47 31.82 6.77 -21.17
C ILE A 47 30.43 6.18 -21.44
N GLY A 48 29.39 6.82 -20.91
CA GLY A 48 28.00 6.33 -20.98
C GLY A 48 27.56 5.51 -19.75
N LEU A 49 26.26 5.25 -19.62
CA LEU A 49 25.72 4.52 -18.47
C LEU A 49 26.00 3.01 -18.63
N PRO A 50 26.72 2.36 -17.70
CA PRO A 50 26.94 0.91 -17.76
C PRO A 50 25.64 0.15 -17.55
N GLU A 51 25.31 -0.77 -18.44
CA GLU A 51 24.16 -1.67 -18.30
C GLU A 51 24.44 -2.82 -17.33
N ASP A 52 25.68 -3.32 -17.34
CA ASP A 52 26.11 -4.44 -16.51
C ASP A 52 26.23 -4.06 -15.03
N LEU A 53 25.54 -4.82 -14.17
CA LEU A 53 25.50 -4.62 -12.73
C LEU A 53 26.89 -4.77 -12.09
N GLN A 54 27.75 -5.61 -12.65
CA GLN A 54 29.10 -5.77 -12.14
C GLN A 54 29.93 -4.51 -12.39
N LYS A 55 29.95 -4.00 -13.62
CA LYS A 55 30.58 -2.70 -13.95
C LYS A 55 30.04 -1.55 -13.10
N LYS A 56 28.72 -1.50 -12.87
CA LYS A 56 28.11 -0.50 -11.96
C LYS A 56 28.75 -0.56 -10.55
N HIS A 57 28.89 -1.76 -9.99
CA HIS A 57 29.53 -1.98 -8.69
C HIS A 57 31.00 -1.55 -8.71
N GLU A 58 31.77 -1.95 -9.72
CA GLU A 58 33.19 -1.57 -9.85
C GLU A 58 33.40 -0.05 -9.83
N ILE A 59 32.58 0.68 -10.58
CA ILE A 59 32.65 2.14 -10.69
C ILE A 59 32.26 2.81 -9.36
N ILE A 60 31.14 2.42 -8.76
CA ILE A 60 30.66 3.03 -7.52
C ILE A 60 31.59 2.73 -6.35
N LEU A 61 32.14 1.51 -6.27
CA LEU A 61 33.13 1.15 -5.26
C LEU A 61 34.38 2.04 -5.37
N LEU A 62 34.89 2.24 -6.59
CA LEU A 62 36.04 3.12 -6.81
C LEU A 62 35.73 4.55 -6.40
N ILE A 63 34.62 5.13 -6.86
CA ILE A 63 34.22 6.51 -6.56
C ILE A 63 34.04 6.71 -5.06
N ASN A 64 33.28 5.83 -4.40
CA ASN A 64 33.05 5.92 -2.96
C ASN A 64 34.35 5.83 -2.16
N THR A 65 35.26 4.94 -2.56
CA THR A 65 36.57 4.79 -1.90
C THR A 65 37.43 6.04 -2.10
N CYS A 66 37.43 6.63 -3.31
CA CYS A 66 38.13 7.90 -3.56
C CYS A 66 37.57 9.04 -2.69
N LEU A 67 36.26 9.13 -2.53
CA LEU A 67 35.60 10.19 -1.77
C LEU A 67 35.76 10.00 -0.26
N SER A 68 35.81 8.76 0.22
CA SER A 68 36.01 8.46 1.64
C SER A 68 37.41 8.81 2.16
N GLN A 69 38.37 9.06 1.26
CA GLN A 69 39.76 9.38 1.60
C GLN A 69 40.04 10.89 1.48
N ASN A 70 39.37 11.69 2.32
CA ASN A 70 39.47 13.16 2.34
C ASN A 70 40.92 13.68 2.39
N GLU A 71 41.82 12.99 3.08
CA GLU A 71 43.24 13.38 3.19
C GLU A 71 44.01 13.34 1.85
N ARG A 72 43.54 12.54 0.89
CA ARG A 72 44.17 12.36 -0.43
C ARG A 72 43.55 13.24 -1.51
N LEU A 73 42.42 13.89 -1.21
CA LEU A 73 41.72 14.79 -2.12
C LEU A 73 42.40 16.17 -2.11
N SER A 74 43.10 16.47 -3.20
CA SER A 74 43.67 17.80 -3.45
C SER A 74 42.54 18.76 -3.83
N ARG A 75 42.22 19.70 -2.94
CA ARG A 75 41.29 20.81 -3.23
C ARG A 75 42.06 22.06 -3.65
N LYS A 76 41.56 22.78 -4.65
CA LYS A 76 42.07 24.14 -4.89
C LYS A 76 41.55 25.01 -3.73
N PRO A 77 42.40 25.83 -3.06
CA PRO A 77 41.90 26.73 -2.02
C PRO A 77 40.87 27.68 -2.65
N ALA A 78 39.75 27.88 -1.97
CA ALA A 78 38.76 28.91 -2.28
C ALA A 78 39.37 30.29 -1.97
N ALA A 79 40.44 30.66 -2.69
CA ALA A 79 41.02 31.99 -2.61
C ALA A 79 40.09 32.94 -3.36
N ALA A 80 39.79 34.05 -2.69
CA ALA A 80 38.95 35.16 -3.14
C ALA A 80 39.03 35.39 -4.66
N LEU A 81 37.85 35.53 -5.27
CA LEU A 81 37.67 36.19 -6.56
C LEU A 81 38.20 37.63 -6.47
N HIS A 82 39.51 37.80 -6.46
CA HIS A 82 40.13 39.04 -6.89
C HIS A 82 40.21 38.97 -8.41
N PHE A 83 39.40 39.83 -9.03
CA PHE A 83 39.55 40.29 -10.40
C PHE A 83 41.00 40.74 -10.62
N ASP A 84 41.82 39.87 -11.18
CA ASP A 84 42.92 40.17 -12.11
C ASP A 84 43.86 38.95 -12.15
N ASP A 85 43.61 38.03 -13.08
CA ASP A 85 44.47 37.91 -14.25
C ASP A 85 43.98 36.79 -15.17
N ALA A 86 43.86 37.12 -16.44
CA ALA A 86 43.40 36.23 -17.49
C ALA A 86 44.44 35.15 -17.79
N ARG A 87 44.30 33.98 -17.17
CA ARG A 87 44.75 32.71 -17.75
C ARG A 87 43.60 31.72 -17.72
N VAL A 88 42.94 31.61 -18.87
CA VAL A 88 42.00 30.54 -19.20
C VAL A 88 42.81 29.24 -19.23
N ASP A 89 42.89 28.57 -18.08
CA ASP A 89 43.32 27.18 -18.00
C ASP A 89 42.08 26.32 -18.29
N ASP A 90 42.18 25.48 -19.31
CA ASP A 90 41.12 24.66 -19.94
C ASP A 90 40.60 23.51 -19.05
N GLY A 91 40.62 23.71 -17.73
CA GLY A 91 40.29 22.72 -16.70
C GLY A 91 38.82 22.79 -16.30
N ILE A 92 38.14 21.64 -16.34
CA ILE A 92 36.84 21.42 -15.71
C ILE A 92 36.86 22.01 -14.30
N ASP A 93 36.05 23.05 -14.05
CA ASP A 93 35.87 23.68 -12.74
C ASP A 93 35.54 22.61 -11.68
N GLU A 94 36.12 22.69 -10.48
CA GLU A 94 35.94 21.69 -9.41
C GLU A 94 34.45 21.47 -9.11
N LEU A 95 33.65 22.54 -9.12
CA LEU A 95 32.20 22.46 -8.93
C LEU A 95 31.49 21.73 -10.06
N SER A 96 31.92 21.96 -11.31
CA SER A 96 31.38 21.24 -12.47
C SER A 96 31.75 19.74 -12.43
N ALA A 97 32.94 19.40 -11.93
CA ALA A 97 33.35 18.02 -11.69
C ALA A 97 32.51 17.36 -10.59
N ILE A 98 32.25 18.04 -9.47
CA ILE A 98 31.34 17.55 -8.41
C ILE A 98 29.95 17.25 -8.99
N ARG A 99 29.34 18.21 -9.69
CA ARG A 99 28.01 18.04 -10.29
C ARG A 99 27.97 16.89 -11.30
N SER A 100 29.01 16.75 -12.13
CA SER A 100 29.13 15.66 -13.10
C SER A 100 29.21 14.28 -12.44
N ILE A 101 29.98 14.16 -11.36
CA ILE A 101 30.07 12.91 -10.59
C ILE A 101 28.73 12.63 -9.91
N MET A 102 28.10 13.61 -9.27
CA MET A 102 26.78 13.42 -8.63
C MET A 102 25.73 12.94 -9.64
N LEU A 103 25.65 13.58 -10.80
CA LEU A 103 24.72 13.17 -11.86
C LEU A 103 25.01 11.76 -12.37
N SER A 104 26.29 11.39 -12.53
CA SER A 104 26.66 10.05 -12.98
C SER A 104 26.38 8.97 -11.93
N VAL A 105 26.76 9.22 -10.68
CA VAL A 105 26.48 8.32 -9.54
C VAL A 105 24.98 8.11 -9.37
N SER A 106 24.20 9.18 -9.37
CA SER A 106 22.73 9.09 -9.24
C SER A 106 22.09 8.24 -10.34
N LYS A 107 22.56 8.33 -11.59
CA LYS A 107 22.08 7.47 -12.68
C LYS A 107 22.48 6.00 -12.50
N ILE A 108 23.70 5.73 -12.01
CA ILE A 108 24.22 4.37 -11.83
C ILE A 108 23.45 3.61 -10.74
N ILE A 109 23.11 4.30 -9.64
CA ILE A 109 22.52 3.67 -8.44
C ILE A 109 21.04 3.33 -8.59
N ARG A 110 20.37 3.81 -9.64
CA ARG A 110 18.96 3.56 -9.89
C ARG A 110 18.70 2.05 -10.01
N PRO A 111 17.73 1.51 -9.25
CA PRO A 111 17.38 0.11 -9.34
C PRO A 111 16.71 -0.16 -10.69
N ASN A 112 17.09 -1.27 -11.33
CA ASN A 112 16.49 -1.75 -12.57
C ASN A 112 15.83 -3.11 -12.34
N GLY A 113 14.51 -3.17 -12.50
CA GLY A 113 13.70 -4.34 -12.22
C GLY A 113 14.04 -5.54 -13.11
N ASN A 114 14.59 -5.31 -14.31
CA ASN A 114 15.02 -6.41 -15.19
C ASN A 114 16.08 -7.32 -14.53
N LEU A 115 16.80 -6.81 -13.54
CA LEU A 115 17.91 -7.51 -12.89
C LEU A 115 17.48 -8.42 -11.73
N PHE A 116 16.27 -8.25 -11.18
CA PHE A 116 15.83 -9.01 -9.99
C PHE A 116 14.34 -9.35 -9.93
N ILE A 117 13.51 -8.78 -10.82
CA ILE A 117 12.06 -9.05 -10.88
C ILE A 117 11.77 -10.15 -11.90
N SER A 118 12.54 -10.24 -13.01
CA SER A 118 12.31 -11.16 -14.14
C SER A 118 12.11 -12.63 -13.74
N ASP A 119 11.06 -13.28 -14.27
CA ASP A 119 10.80 -14.72 -14.10
C ASP A 119 11.87 -15.62 -14.75
N GLN A 120 12.72 -15.07 -15.62
CA GLN A 120 13.81 -15.83 -16.25
C GLN A 120 14.96 -16.13 -15.29
N LEU A 121 15.02 -15.46 -14.13
CA LEU A 121 16.07 -15.61 -13.14
C LEU A 121 15.65 -16.62 -12.06
N THR A 122 16.60 -17.44 -11.62
CA THR A 122 16.40 -18.29 -10.44
C THR A 122 16.36 -17.45 -9.16
N ASP A 123 15.73 -17.95 -8.09
CA ASP A 123 15.65 -17.22 -6.82
C ASP A 123 17.04 -16.86 -6.27
N ALA A 124 18.02 -17.76 -6.42
CA ALA A 124 19.40 -17.48 -6.04
C ALA A 124 19.98 -16.30 -6.83
N GLN A 125 19.79 -16.27 -8.16
CA GLN A 125 20.26 -15.16 -9.00
C GLN A 125 19.58 -13.83 -8.62
N LYS A 126 18.27 -13.86 -8.33
CA LYS A 126 17.52 -12.68 -7.88
C LYS A 126 18.09 -12.15 -6.56
N GLN A 127 18.35 -13.03 -5.58
CA GLN A 127 18.92 -12.62 -4.28
C GLN A 127 20.35 -12.07 -4.42
N THR A 128 21.20 -12.71 -5.23
CA THR A 128 22.56 -12.22 -5.51
C THR A 128 22.53 -10.84 -6.19
N ALA A 129 21.65 -10.65 -7.18
CA ALA A 129 21.49 -9.36 -7.85
C ALA A 129 20.99 -8.29 -6.87
N LEU A 130 20.01 -8.64 -6.02
CA LEU A 130 19.43 -7.74 -5.03
C LEU A 130 20.45 -7.29 -3.98
N GLY A 131 21.24 -8.22 -3.43
CA GLY A 131 22.31 -7.89 -2.48
C GLY A 131 23.33 -6.92 -3.07
N ARG A 132 23.67 -7.10 -4.35
CA ARG A 132 24.56 -6.19 -5.07
C ARG A 132 23.93 -4.82 -5.33
N ILE A 133 22.67 -4.76 -5.72
CA ILE A 133 21.95 -3.49 -5.93
C ILE A 133 21.88 -2.68 -4.64
N ARG A 134 21.58 -3.34 -3.51
CA ARG A 134 21.57 -2.71 -2.18
C ARG A 134 22.92 -2.06 -1.85
N HIS A 135 24.01 -2.80 -2.00
CA HIS A 135 25.35 -2.28 -1.72
C HIS A 135 25.77 -1.14 -2.67
N ILE A 136 25.45 -1.26 -3.96
CA ILE A 136 25.64 -0.16 -4.93
C ILE A 136 24.87 1.09 -4.48
N GLY A 137 23.62 0.91 -4.05
CA GLY A 137 22.78 1.99 -3.52
C GLY A 137 23.42 2.68 -2.32
N GLU A 138 23.86 1.92 -1.32
CA GLU A 138 24.51 2.46 -0.11
C GLU A 138 25.80 3.23 -0.41
N LEU A 139 26.72 2.63 -1.16
CA LEU A 139 27.97 3.28 -1.57
C LEU A 139 27.71 4.53 -2.43
N GLY A 140 26.72 4.45 -3.30
CA GLY A 140 26.32 5.54 -4.18
C GLY A 140 25.72 6.73 -3.42
N LEU A 141 24.76 6.47 -2.53
CA LEU A 141 24.15 7.50 -1.68
C LEU A 141 25.16 8.12 -0.73
N SER A 142 26.06 7.32 -0.16
CA SER A 142 27.19 7.80 0.64
C SER A 142 28.11 8.72 -0.18
N SER A 143 28.39 8.35 -1.44
CA SER A 143 29.17 9.18 -2.36
C SER A 143 28.46 10.52 -2.65
N LEU A 144 27.14 10.50 -2.86
CA LEU A 144 26.35 11.72 -3.07
C LEU A 144 26.36 12.62 -1.83
N LEU A 145 26.26 12.05 -0.63
CA LEU A 145 26.33 12.80 0.62
C LEU A 145 27.70 13.46 0.81
N CYS A 146 28.77 12.72 0.53
CA CYS A 146 30.13 13.25 0.56
C CYS A 146 30.33 14.35 -0.49
N LEU A 147 29.86 14.18 -1.72
CA LEU A 147 29.97 15.20 -2.76
C LEU A 147 29.18 16.46 -2.40
N HIS A 148 28.00 16.29 -1.81
CA HIS A 148 27.17 17.40 -1.36
C HIS A 148 27.85 18.22 -0.23
N SER A 149 28.57 17.57 0.68
CA SER A 149 29.31 18.28 1.75
C SER A 149 30.54 19.05 1.23
N LEU A 150 31.01 18.76 0.02
CA LEU A 150 32.15 19.46 -0.59
C LEU A 150 31.78 20.80 -1.22
N PHE A 151 30.49 21.13 -1.40
CA PHE A 151 30.08 22.45 -1.90
C PHE A 151 30.45 23.57 -0.92
N PRO A 152 31.01 24.70 -1.40
CA PRO A 152 31.24 25.89 -0.59
C PRO A 152 29.93 26.41 0.04
N GLU A 153 30.04 27.10 1.18
CA GLU A 153 28.86 27.65 1.89
C GLU A 153 28.13 28.72 1.07
N ASP A 154 28.86 29.50 0.27
CA ASP A 154 28.32 30.63 -0.51
C ASP A 154 27.65 30.22 -1.84
N HIS A 155 27.62 28.93 -2.17
CA HIS A 155 27.10 28.45 -3.46
C HIS A 155 25.72 27.82 -3.34
N GLU A 156 24.90 28.03 -4.38
CA GLU A 156 23.58 27.40 -4.48
C GLU A 156 23.72 25.87 -4.56
N LYS A 157 23.30 25.17 -3.50
CA LYS A 157 23.32 23.70 -3.37
C LYS A 157 22.08 23.04 -3.98
N LYS A 158 21.58 23.60 -5.08
CA LYS A 158 20.42 23.04 -5.77
C LYS A 158 20.77 21.69 -6.40
N LEU A 159 19.92 20.69 -6.15
CA LEU A 159 20.08 19.36 -6.72
C LEU A 159 19.33 19.26 -8.05
N ASP A 160 19.93 18.57 -9.02
CA ASP A 160 19.28 18.22 -10.27
C ASP A 160 18.11 17.25 -10.02
N GLU A 161 17.01 17.39 -10.76
CA GLU A 161 15.82 16.55 -10.63
C GLU A 161 16.14 15.05 -10.78
N HIS A 162 17.09 14.69 -11.64
CA HIS A 162 17.55 13.31 -11.80
C HIS A 162 18.22 12.76 -10.55
N ILE A 163 18.92 13.61 -9.79
CA ILE A 163 19.50 13.22 -8.50
C ILE A 163 18.35 12.99 -7.52
N ILE A 164 17.39 13.91 -7.45
CA ILE A 164 16.23 13.82 -6.57
C ILE A 164 15.43 12.53 -6.83
N PHE A 165 15.12 12.19 -8.08
CA PHE A 165 14.43 10.93 -8.40
C PHE A 165 15.21 9.69 -7.97
N SER A 166 16.55 9.75 -8.03
CA SER A 166 17.40 8.65 -7.59
C SER A 166 17.42 8.52 -6.06
N LEU A 167 17.33 9.64 -5.33
CA LEU A 167 17.16 9.63 -3.87
C LEU A 167 15.77 9.09 -3.48
N LEU A 168 14.72 9.55 -4.16
CA LEU A 168 13.35 9.07 -3.94
C LEU A 168 13.18 7.57 -4.23
N ALA A 169 14.02 6.99 -5.08
CA ALA A 169 14.05 5.55 -5.31
C ALA A 169 14.38 4.74 -4.03
N PHE A 170 15.05 5.35 -3.05
CA PHE A 170 15.40 4.73 -1.77
C PHE A 170 14.58 5.28 -0.59
N SER A 171 13.42 5.88 -0.87
CA SER A 171 12.57 6.53 0.15
C SER A 171 11.63 5.58 0.91
N SER A 172 11.56 4.30 0.53
CA SER A 172 10.70 3.31 1.18
C SER A 172 11.43 2.03 1.53
N ILE A 173 11.34 1.61 2.80
CA ILE A 173 11.86 0.33 3.29
C ILE A 173 11.09 -0.88 2.76
N SER A 174 9.90 -0.65 2.20
CA SER A 174 9.12 -1.72 1.57
C SER A 174 9.72 -2.21 0.25
N ASP A 175 10.61 -1.41 -0.35
CA ASP A 175 11.21 -1.74 -1.63
C ASP A 175 12.34 -2.73 -1.45
N PRO A 176 12.44 -3.76 -2.29
CA PRO A 176 13.37 -4.86 -2.07
C PRO A 176 14.83 -4.40 -2.14
N TRP A 177 15.13 -3.31 -2.84
CA TRP A 177 16.50 -2.75 -2.97
C TRP A 177 16.87 -1.75 -1.87
N THR A 178 15.93 -1.37 -0.99
CA THR A 178 16.19 -0.36 0.05
C THR A 178 16.56 -1.04 1.37
N THR A 179 17.72 -0.70 1.90
CA THR A 179 18.17 -1.05 3.27
C THR A 179 17.93 0.13 4.21
N GLN A 180 17.95 -0.10 5.52
CA GLN A 180 17.85 0.98 6.51
C GLN A 180 18.95 2.04 6.31
N THR A 181 20.18 1.60 6.06
CA THR A 181 21.32 2.49 5.75
C THR A 181 21.05 3.36 4.52
N SER A 182 20.59 2.76 3.43
CA SER A 182 20.28 3.51 2.20
C SER A 182 19.13 4.51 2.40
N LEU A 183 18.12 4.14 3.19
CA LEU A 183 16.99 5.00 3.52
C LEU A 183 17.46 6.23 4.33
N ASP A 184 18.29 6.02 5.35
CA ASP A 184 18.81 7.10 6.19
C ASP A 184 19.70 8.06 5.38
N LEU A 185 20.56 7.54 4.51
CA LEU A 185 21.40 8.34 3.61
C LEU A 185 20.55 9.15 2.62
N ALA A 186 19.54 8.52 2.01
CA ALA A 186 18.64 9.20 1.06
C ALA A 186 17.84 10.30 1.74
N ASN A 187 17.25 10.02 2.92
CA ASN A 187 16.49 11.00 3.69
C ASN A 187 17.38 12.15 4.19
N GLY A 188 18.63 11.88 4.56
CA GLY A 188 19.61 12.90 4.90
C GLY A 188 19.78 13.93 3.77
N LEU A 189 19.94 13.47 2.53
CA LEU A 189 20.05 14.36 1.36
C LEU A 189 18.72 15.02 0.99
N LEU A 190 17.60 14.30 1.00
CA LEU A 190 16.28 14.85 0.72
C LEU A 190 15.87 15.95 1.70
N SER A 191 16.36 15.89 2.95
CA SER A 191 16.11 16.93 3.96
C SER A 191 16.68 18.29 3.56
N VAL A 192 17.77 18.31 2.77
CA VAL A 192 18.42 19.55 2.31
C VAL A 192 17.57 20.26 1.26
N CYS A 193 16.98 19.51 0.32
CA CYS A 193 16.13 20.06 -0.74
C CYS A 193 14.64 20.06 -0.38
N ARG A 194 14.29 19.89 0.91
CA ARG A 194 12.90 19.68 1.38
C ARG A 194 11.92 20.75 0.89
N VAL A 195 12.31 22.02 0.89
CA VAL A 195 11.45 23.13 0.46
C VAL A 195 11.12 23.04 -1.03
N GLU A 196 12.11 22.66 -1.84
CA GLU A 196 11.97 22.50 -3.30
C GLU A 196 11.08 21.30 -3.64
N ILE A 197 11.35 20.14 -3.04
CA ILE A 197 10.65 18.89 -3.37
C ILE A 197 9.20 18.85 -2.87
N LEU A 198 8.86 19.64 -1.85
CA LEU A 198 7.48 19.81 -1.39
C LEU A 198 6.73 20.90 -2.16
N GLY A 199 7.42 21.64 -3.04
CA GLY A 199 6.81 22.63 -3.91
C GLY A 199 5.79 22.01 -4.87
N GLN A 200 4.65 22.68 -5.05
CA GLN A 200 3.60 22.22 -5.96
C GLN A 200 4.09 22.08 -7.41
N GLU A 201 4.98 22.96 -7.87
CA GLU A 201 5.52 22.89 -9.23
C GLU A 201 6.32 21.60 -9.44
N PHE A 202 7.23 21.26 -8.52
CA PHE A 202 8.01 20.03 -8.59
C PHE A 202 7.10 18.79 -8.63
N ILE A 203 6.13 18.72 -7.71
CA ILE A 203 5.19 17.60 -7.64
C ILE A 203 4.37 17.47 -8.93
N THR A 204 3.72 18.55 -9.39
CA THR A 204 2.77 18.49 -10.50
C THR A 204 3.44 18.40 -11.86
N LYS A 205 4.49 19.18 -12.10
CA LYS A 205 5.14 19.32 -13.40
C LYS A 205 6.30 18.35 -13.56
N SER A 206 7.21 18.27 -12.59
CA SER A 206 8.41 17.44 -12.70
C SER A 206 8.10 15.97 -12.40
N VAL A 207 7.40 15.67 -11.31
CA VAL A 207 7.10 14.28 -10.94
C VAL A 207 5.90 13.75 -11.72
N LEU A 208 4.71 14.31 -11.54
CA LEU A 208 3.49 13.70 -12.04
C LEU A 208 3.37 13.79 -13.57
N SER A 209 3.58 14.98 -14.14
CA SER A 209 3.44 15.21 -15.58
C SER A 209 4.62 14.70 -16.40
N SER A 210 5.86 14.98 -15.97
CA SER A 210 7.06 14.68 -16.76
C SER A 210 7.67 13.30 -16.48
N PHE A 211 7.48 12.75 -15.28
CA PHE A 211 8.08 11.46 -14.91
C PHE A 211 7.06 10.31 -14.82
N ILE A 212 6.01 10.44 -14.02
CA ILE A 212 5.03 9.36 -13.80
C ILE A 212 4.16 9.14 -15.03
N ARG A 213 3.51 10.18 -15.56
CA ARG A 213 2.55 10.03 -16.67
C ARG A 213 3.13 9.27 -17.88
N PRO A 214 4.34 9.59 -18.40
CA PRO A 214 4.90 8.86 -19.54
C PRO A 214 5.07 7.36 -19.26
N LEU A 215 5.54 7.01 -18.06
CA LEU A 215 5.81 5.61 -17.69
C LEU A 215 4.53 4.76 -17.64
N PHE A 216 3.41 5.34 -17.21
CA PHE A 216 2.12 4.62 -17.13
C PHE A 216 1.25 4.76 -18.39
N SER A 217 1.65 5.62 -19.34
CA SER A 217 0.85 5.92 -20.54
C SER A 217 0.70 4.74 -21.51
N ALA A 218 1.64 3.79 -21.50
CA ALA A 218 1.58 2.58 -22.32
C ALA A 218 0.69 1.49 -21.69
N SER A 219 0.53 1.49 -20.37
CA SER A 219 -0.24 0.47 -19.63
C SER A 219 -1.70 0.89 -19.36
N LYS A 220 -2.29 1.75 -20.19
CA LYS A 220 -3.61 2.37 -19.91
C LYS A 220 -4.71 1.33 -19.64
N PRO A 221 -5.42 1.42 -18.51
CA PRO A 221 -6.58 0.58 -18.24
C PRO A 221 -7.69 0.81 -19.27
N LYS A 222 -8.36 -0.26 -19.71
CA LYS A 222 -9.50 -0.19 -20.63
C LYS A 222 -10.69 0.57 -20.04
N ALA A 223 -10.75 0.69 -18.71
CA ALA A 223 -11.82 1.36 -17.98
C ALA A 223 -11.72 2.89 -17.99
N ILE A 224 -10.64 3.48 -18.52
CA ILE A 224 -10.47 4.94 -18.59
C ILE A 224 -10.09 5.42 -20.00
N THR A 225 -10.51 6.64 -20.32
CA THR A 225 -10.14 7.35 -21.54
C THR A 225 -8.69 7.87 -21.49
N THR A 226 -8.16 8.34 -22.62
CA THR A 226 -6.83 8.98 -22.70
C THR A 226 -6.71 10.22 -21.81
N SER A 227 -7.84 10.87 -21.52
CA SER A 227 -7.98 11.99 -20.60
C SER A 227 -8.39 11.56 -19.19
N GLY A 228 -8.23 10.29 -18.82
CA GLY A 228 -8.45 9.76 -17.46
C GLY A 228 -9.89 9.81 -16.93
N TYR A 229 -10.88 10.11 -17.78
CA TYR A 229 -12.31 9.94 -17.46
C TYR A 229 -12.70 8.47 -17.55
N ALA A 230 -13.78 8.07 -16.87
CA ALA A 230 -14.40 6.77 -17.07
C ALA A 230 -14.68 6.50 -18.56
N ALA A 231 -14.19 5.36 -19.06
CA ALA A 231 -14.52 4.90 -20.41
C ALA A 231 -15.91 4.28 -20.44
N ILE A 232 -16.45 4.11 -21.66
CA ILE A 232 -17.71 3.37 -21.85
C ILE A 232 -17.50 1.93 -21.37
N PRO A 233 -18.40 1.36 -20.54
CA PRO A 233 -18.23 0.02 -20.00
C PRO A 233 -17.99 -1.00 -21.10
N SER A 234 -16.84 -1.66 -21.05
CA SER A 234 -16.55 -2.81 -21.89
C SER A 234 -17.00 -4.07 -21.18
N TYR A 235 -17.73 -4.96 -21.88
CA TYR A 235 -18.09 -6.29 -21.37
C TYR A 235 -16.91 -7.27 -21.39
N THR A 236 -15.68 -6.81 -21.63
CA THR A 236 -14.51 -7.67 -21.65
C THR A 236 -14.14 -8.09 -20.23
N PRO A 237 -14.09 -9.41 -19.92
CA PRO A 237 -13.62 -9.89 -18.63
C PRO A 237 -12.19 -9.41 -18.34
N ARG A 238 -11.85 -9.23 -17.07
CA ARG A 238 -10.46 -8.97 -16.68
C ARG A 238 -9.59 -10.12 -17.12
N GLU A 239 -8.43 -9.78 -17.66
CA GLU A 239 -7.44 -10.79 -18.05
C GLU A 239 -6.91 -11.46 -16.78
N PRO A 240 -7.08 -12.78 -16.64
CA PRO A 240 -6.68 -13.49 -15.41
C PRO A 240 -5.16 -13.54 -15.25
N GLN A 241 -4.42 -13.30 -16.33
CA GLN A 241 -2.97 -13.32 -16.34
C GLN A 241 -2.44 -12.16 -17.18
N ASP A 242 -1.33 -11.59 -16.72
CA ASP A 242 -0.65 -10.50 -17.39
C ASP A 242 0.46 -11.04 -18.28
N PHE A 243 0.10 -11.44 -19.50
CA PHE A 243 1.06 -11.91 -20.50
C PHE A 243 2.08 -10.83 -20.92
N SER A 244 1.78 -9.56 -20.63
CA SER A 244 2.64 -8.40 -20.89
C SER A 244 3.48 -7.97 -19.69
N ALA A 245 3.46 -8.72 -18.57
CA ALA A 245 4.13 -8.33 -17.32
C ALA A 245 5.63 -8.03 -17.49
N TRP A 246 6.24 -8.66 -18.49
CA TRP A 246 7.67 -8.60 -18.82
C TRP A 246 7.97 -7.80 -20.10
N ASP A 247 6.95 -7.20 -20.72
CA ASP A 247 7.14 -6.37 -21.89
C ASP A 247 7.54 -4.94 -21.47
N LEU A 248 8.80 -4.59 -21.78
CA LEU A 248 9.39 -3.30 -21.48
C LEU A 248 8.63 -2.14 -22.14
N ALA A 249 8.10 -2.37 -23.35
CA ALA A 249 7.40 -1.33 -24.11
C ALA A 249 6.04 -1.00 -23.48
N SER A 250 5.33 -2.00 -22.96
CA SER A 250 4.05 -1.79 -22.30
C SER A 250 4.17 -1.40 -20.83
N LYS A 251 5.22 -1.83 -20.10
CA LYS A 251 5.34 -1.65 -18.63
C LYS A 251 6.71 -1.16 -18.15
N PRO A 252 7.18 0.01 -18.63
CA PRO A 252 8.48 0.55 -18.21
C PRO A 252 8.53 0.91 -16.72
N TRP A 253 7.39 1.27 -16.10
CA TRP A 253 7.26 1.54 -14.66
C TRP A 253 7.49 0.32 -13.77
N ARG A 254 7.33 -0.90 -14.30
CA ARG A 254 7.51 -2.14 -13.55
C ARG A 254 8.94 -2.66 -13.66
N LEU A 255 9.54 -2.48 -14.83
CA LEU A 255 10.82 -3.06 -15.21
C LEU A 255 11.94 -2.03 -15.11
N ASP A 256 12.14 -1.22 -16.14
CA ASP A 256 13.28 -0.30 -16.22
C ASP A 256 13.29 0.73 -15.08
N THR A 257 12.10 1.30 -14.81
CA THR A 257 11.90 2.33 -13.80
C THR A 257 11.05 1.76 -12.65
N CYS A 258 11.44 0.62 -12.11
CA CYS A 258 10.72 -0.07 -11.02
C CYS A 258 10.51 0.81 -9.76
N TYR A 259 11.36 1.81 -9.55
CA TYR A 259 11.26 2.80 -8.48
C TYR A 259 10.21 3.91 -8.72
N ALA A 260 9.53 3.92 -9.87
CA ALA A 260 8.47 4.88 -10.15
C ALA A 260 7.34 4.81 -9.11
N LEU A 261 7.05 3.61 -8.58
CA LEU A 261 6.07 3.41 -7.52
C LEU A 261 6.52 4.02 -6.19
N SER A 262 7.80 3.93 -5.86
CA SER A 262 8.39 4.55 -4.67
C SER A 262 8.25 6.08 -4.75
N VAL A 263 8.57 6.64 -5.91
CA VAL A 263 8.41 8.09 -6.19
C VAL A 263 6.95 8.51 -6.08
N LEU A 264 6.02 7.76 -6.71
CA LEU A 264 4.59 8.04 -6.63
C LEU A 264 4.07 7.96 -5.19
N SER A 265 4.46 6.92 -4.45
CA SER A 265 4.11 6.75 -3.03
C SER A 265 4.61 7.91 -2.19
N TRP A 266 5.85 8.33 -2.41
CA TRP A 266 6.41 9.48 -1.70
C TRP A 266 5.59 10.76 -1.97
N VAL A 267 5.25 11.04 -3.23
CA VAL A 267 4.41 12.19 -3.59
C VAL A 267 3.03 12.12 -2.95
N VAL A 268 2.36 10.97 -3.05
CA VAL A 268 1.03 10.77 -2.47
C VAL A 268 1.06 10.94 -0.96
N ASN A 269 2.14 10.57 -0.28
CA ASN A 269 2.26 10.76 1.17
C ASN A 269 2.59 12.23 1.55
N HIS A 270 3.41 12.94 0.78
CA HIS A 270 3.99 14.22 1.18
C HIS A 270 3.36 15.47 0.56
N ALA A 271 2.53 15.34 -0.49
CA ALA A 271 1.85 16.49 -1.08
C ALA A 271 0.95 17.17 -0.03
N SER A 272 1.19 18.46 0.25
CA SER A 272 0.56 19.23 1.34
C SER A 272 -0.77 19.89 0.94
N VAL A 273 -1.05 20.00 -0.35
CA VAL A 273 -2.22 20.69 -0.90
C VAL A 273 -2.88 19.76 -1.93
N SER A 274 -4.22 19.85 -2.05
CA SER A 274 -5.03 19.24 -3.11
C SER A 274 -4.20 19.14 -4.38
N ILE A 275 -3.67 17.94 -4.64
CA ILE A 275 -3.07 17.62 -5.93
C ILE A 275 -4.13 18.09 -6.91
N PRO A 276 -3.81 19.07 -7.81
CA PRO A 276 -4.81 19.60 -8.70
C PRO A 276 -5.48 18.38 -9.32
N PRO A 277 -6.81 18.32 -9.33
CA PRO A 277 -7.54 17.12 -9.68
C PRO A 277 -7.49 16.89 -11.19
N ASN A 278 -6.29 16.86 -11.72
CA ASN A 278 -5.96 16.47 -13.04
C ASN A 278 -6.03 14.94 -13.00
N HIS A 279 -6.91 14.40 -13.82
CA HIS A 279 -7.10 12.99 -14.15
C HIS A 279 -5.83 12.21 -14.56
N THR A 280 -4.65 12.82 -14.48
CA THR A 280 -3.36 12.28 -14.90
C THR A 280 -2.73 11.37 -13.84
N ASP A 281 -3.12 11.50 -12.57
CA ASP A 281 -2.49 10.78 -11.43
C ASP A 281 -3.29 9.55 -10.96
N MET A 282 -4.51 9.41 -11.46
CA MET A 282 -5.40 8.27 -11.24
C MET A 282 -5.05 7.01 -12.07
N PRO A 283 -4.60 7.11 -13.33
CA PRO A 283 -4.21 5.96 -14.13
C PRO A 283 -3.21 5.04 -13.42
N PRO A 284 -2.13 5.52 -12.76
CA PRO A 284 -1.24 4.65 -12.01
C PRO A 284 -1.92 3.81 -10.93
N ILE A 285 -2.82 4.40 -10.12
CA ILE A 285 -3.54 3.67 -9.07
C ILE A 285 -4.45 2.60 -9.69
N LEU A 286 -5.21 2.94 -10.73
CA LEU A 286 -6.07 1.99 -11.42
C LEU A 286 -5.29 0.85 -12.09
N ILE A 287 -4.12 1.15 -12.69
CA ILE A 287 -3.21 0.15 -13.27
C ILE A 287 -2.76 -0.86 -12.21
N LEU A 288 -2.48 -0.39 -10.99
CA LEU A 288 -2.11 -1.27 -9.88
C LEU A 288 -3.27 -2.13 -9.40
N LEU A 289 -4.48 -1.56 -9.28
CA LEU A 289 -5.69 -2.29 -8.88
C LEU A 289 -6.12 -3.33 -9.93
N ASP A 290 -5.92 -3.05 -11.21
CA ASP A 290 -6.21 -3.98 -12.31
C ASP A 290 -5.06 -5.00 -12.54
N SER A 291 -3.96 -4.91 -11.81
CA SER A 291 -2.87 -5.89 -11.91
C SER A 291 -3.34 -7.27 -11.45
N PRO A 292 -2.94 -8.38 -12.10
CA PRO A 292 -3.23 -9.72 -11.60
C PRO A 292 -2.30 -10.14 -10.45
N ASN A 293 -1.31 -9.31 -10.11
CA ASN A 293 -0.40 -9.56 -9.00
C ASN A 293 -0.95 -8.90 -7.71
N THR A 294 -1.14 -9.71 -6.67
CA THR A 294 -1.71 -9.29 -5.38
C THR A 294 -0.83 -8.29 -4.61
N GLU A 295 0.50 -8.36 -4.75
CA GLU A 295 1.42 -7.37 -4.18
C GLU A 295 1.20 -5.99 -4.83
N MET A 296 1.00 -5.96 -6.14
CA MET A 296 0.72 -4.71 -6.88
C MET A 296 -0.65 -4.16 -6.52
N GLN A 297 -1.66 -5.01 -6.40
CA GLN A 297 -2.98 -4.62 -5.92
C GLN A 297 -2.91 -4.04 -4.51
N LEU A 298 -2.17 -4.67 -3.60
CA LEU A 298 -1.97 -4.18 -2.24
C LEU A 298 -1.29 -2.79 -2.23
N LYS A 299 -0.27 -2.58 -3.06
CA LYS A 299 0.35 -1.25 -3.23
C LYS A 299 -0.66 -0.24 -3.78
N GLY A 300 -1.46 -0.63 -4.77
CA GLY A 300 -2.55 0.19 -5.33
C GLY A 300 -3.58 0.60 -4.28
N LEU A 301 -4.04 -0.33 -3.45
CA LEU A 301 -5.00 -0.06 -2.37
C LEU A 301 -4.43 0.87 -1.28
N LYS A 302 -3.16 0.71 -0.91
CA LYS A 302 -2.50 1.60 0.06
C LYS A 302 -2.34 3.02 -0.48
N LEU A 303 -1.95 3.15 -1.75
CA LEU A 303 -1.90 4.45 -2.43
C LEU A 303 -3.29 5.08 -2.52
N HIS A 304 -4.30 4.29 -2.88
CA HIS A 304 -5.70 4.69 -2.90
C HIS A 304 -6.13 5.26 -1.54
N ASN A 305 -5.85 4.56 -0.43
CA ASN A 305 -6.29 5.00 0.92
C ASN A 305 -5.68 6.34 1.33
N THR A 306 -4.51 6.68 0.79
CA THR A 306 -3.86 7.96 1.05
C THR A 306 -4.32 9.06 0.09
N PHE A 307 -4.58 8.69 -1.17
CA PHE A 307 -4.89 9.63 -2.24
C PHE A 307 -6.37 10.01 -2.30
N VAL A 308 -7.29 9.04 -2.21
CA VAL A 308 -8.73 9.27 -2.39
C VAL A 308 -9.33 10.25 -1.38
N PRO A 309 -8.96 10.25 -0.09
CA PRO A 309 -9.41 11.28 0.86
C PRO A 309 -9.11 12.72 0.46
N ARG A 310 -8.15 12.93 -0.45
CA ARG A 310 -7.75 14.27 -0.94
C ARG A 310 -8.60 14.74 -2.12
N LEU A 311 -9.48 13.89 -2.64
CA LEU A 311 -10.36 14.19 -3.76
C LEU A 311 -11.68 14.79 -3.26
N THR A 312 -12.35 15.51 -4.14
CA THR A 312 -13.68 16.05 -3.83
C THR A 312 -14.78 15.15 -4.40
N PRO A 313 -15.95 15.06 -3.74
CA PRO A 313 -17.10 14.34 -4.30
C PRO A 313 -17.47 14.85 -5.70
N LYS A 314 -17.41 16.17 -5.90
CA LYS A 314 -17.67 16.83 -7.19
C LYS A 314 -16.74 16.33 -8.29
N LEU A 315 -15.45 16.17 -8.00
CA LEU A 315 -14.50 15.65 -8.97
C LEU A 315 -14.82 14.21 -9.35
N LEU A 316 -15.08 13.34 -8.37
CA LEU A 316 -15.38 11.93 -8.63
C LEU A 316 -16.67 11.77 -9.45
N GLU A 317 -17.64 12.66 -9.23
CA GLU A 317 -18.89 12.73 -9.99
C GLU A 317 -18.64 13.21 -11.44
N GLN A 318 -17.90 14.30 -11.62
CA GLN A 318 -17.60 14.86 -12.95
C GLN A 318 -16.73 13.94 -13.81
N THR A 319 -15.81 13.21 -13.19
CA THR A 319 -14.87 12.32 -13.91
C THR A 319 -15.41 10.91 -14.11
N GLY A 320 -16.44 10.52 -13.36
CA GLY A 320 -16.93 9.14 -13.30
C GLY A 320 -15.98 8.17 -12.60
N LEU A 321 -14.83 8.63 -12.10
CA LEU A 321 -13.78 7.79 -11.51
C LEU A 321 -14.24 7.06 -10.25
N GLY A 322 -15.20 7.62 -9.52
CA GLY A 322 -15.75 6.97 -8.34
C GLY A 322 -16.28 5.57 -8.63
N ALA A 323 -17.02 5.39 -9.74
CA ALA A 323 -17.53 4.08 -10.13
C ALA A 323 -16.42 3.16 -10.65
N VAL A 324 -15.47 3.70 -11.43
CA VAL A 324 -14.33 2.94 -11.97
C VAL A 324 -13.46 2.36 -10.85
N ILE A 325 -13.17 3.14 -9.81
CA ILE A 325 -12.41 2.65 -8.65
C ILE A 325 -13.22 1.60 -7.89
N GLU A 326 -14.53 1.82 -7.72
CA GLU A 326 -15.42 0.87 -7.06
C GLU A 326 -15.43 -0.49 -7.79
N ASP A 327 -15.46 -0.46 -9.11
CA ASP A 327 -15.36 -1.66 -9.95
C ASP A 327 -13.96 -2.27 -9.87
N ALA A 328 -12.89 -1.47 -9.87
CA ALA A 328 -11.50 -1.93 -9.71
C ALA A 328 -11.29 -2.73 -8.42
N ILE A 329 -11.76 -2.19 -7.28
CA ILE A 329 -11.61 -2.79 -5.95
C ILE A 329 -12.49 -4.03 -5.77
N HIS A 330 -13.70 -4.06 -6.35
CA HIS A 330 -14.69 -5.07 -5.98
C HIS A 330 -14.23 -6.54 -6.14
N PRO A 331 -13.58 -6.94 -7.26
CA PRO A 331 -13.08 -8.30 -7.42
C PRO A 331 -12.00 -8.68 -6.40
N ILE A 332 -11.23 -7.72 -5.89
CA ILE A 332 -10.15 -7.97 -4.93
C ILE A 332 -10.70 -8.51 -3.60
N MET A 333 -11.91 -8.11 -3.21
CA MET A 333 -12.59 -8.63 -2.02
C MET A 333 -13.03 -10.10 -2.14
N LEU A 334 -12.87 -10.71 -3.32
CA LEU A 334 -13.17 -12.12 -3.61
C LEU A 334 -11.90 -12.96 -3.80
N TYR A 335 -10.71 -12.41 -3.51
CA TYR A 335 -9.45 -13.14 -3.57
C TYR A 335 -9.33 -14.03 -2.33
N LEU A 336 -9.66 -15.31 -2.51
CA LEU A 336 -9.87 -16.27 -1.44
C LEU A 336 -9.13 -17.60 -1.73
N PRO A 337 -8.76 -18.37 -0.69
CA PRO A 337 -8.21 -19.71 -0.87
C PRO A 337 -9.24 -20.66 -1.53
N PRO A 338 -8.80 -21.73 -2.23
CA PRO A 338 -7.40 -22.12 -2.45
C PRO A 338 -6.71 -21.35 -3.59
N ILE A 339 -7.47 -20.63 -4.41
CA ILE A 339 -6.95 -19.98 -5.63
C ILE A 339 -5.93 -18.91 -5.26
N THR A 340 -6.25 -18.08 -4.27
CA THR A 340 -5.31 -17.09 -3.73
C THR A 340 -4.65 -17.65 -2.46
N PRO A 341 -3.31 -17.64 -2.37
CA PRO A 341 -2.61 -18.10 -1.17
C PRO A 341 -3.09 -17.39 0.11
N LYS A 342 -3.18 -18.13 1.21
CA LYS A 342 -3.68 -17.63 2.50
C LYS A 342 -2.99 -16.34 2.95
N ASN A 343 -1.65 -16.27 2.88
CA ASN A 343 -0.89 -15.10 3.32
C ASN A 343 -1.23 -13.83 2.52
N GLU A 344 -1.52 -14.00 1.23
CA GLU A 344 -1.94 -12.90 0.36
C GLU A 344 -3.36 -12.46 0.72
N CYS A 345 -4.29 -13.39 0.93
CA CYS A 345 -5.66 -13.08 1.37
C CYS A 345 -5.68 -12.27 2.67
N LEU A 346 -4.90 -12.70 3.66
CA LEU A 346 -4.80 -12.04 4.97
C LEU A 346 -4.27 -10.61 4.88
N SER A 347 -3.39 -10.34 3.92
CA SER A 347 -2.81 -9.02 3.70
C SER A 347 -3.72 -8.12 2.85
N LEU A 348 -4.44 -8.71 1.90
CA LEU A 348 -5.17 -7.99 0.85
C LEU A 348 -6.60 -7.64 1.25
N LEU A 349 -7.36 -8.59 1.80
CA LEU A 349 -8.79 -8.41 2.08
C LEU A 349 -9.08 -7.24 3.04
N PRO A 350 -8.38 -7.10 4.20
CA PRO A 350 -8.68 -5.99 5.12
C PRO A 350 -8.51 -4.63 4.44
N VAL A 351 -7.43 -4.46 3.67
CA VAL A 351 -7.13 -3.21 2.98
C VAL A 351 -8.15 -2.97 1.86
N ALA A 352 -8.59 -4.01 1.15
CA ALA A 352 -9.60 -3.88 0.09
C ALA A 352 -10.95 -3.38 0.63
N PHE A 353 -11.42 -3.94 1.75
CA PHE A 353 -12.64 -3.47 2.40
C PHE A 353 -12.49 -2.04 2.93
N GLU A 354 -11.37 -1.73 3.59
CA GLU A 354 -11.05 -0.38 4.05
C GLU A 354 -11.08 0.63 2.89
N SER A 355 -10.40 0.32 1.78
CA SER A 355 -10.39 1.14 0.57
C SER A 355 -11.80 1.39 0.04
N PHE A 356 -12.65 0.36 0.02
CA PHE A 356 -14.03 0.50 -0.43
C PHE A 356 -14.82 1.49 0.44
N PHE A 357 -14.72 1.40 1.77
CA PHE A 357 -15.40 2.32 2.67
C PHE A 357 -14.87 3.75 2.56
N ILE A 358 -13.54 3.94 2.48
CA ILE A 358 -12.92 5.26 2.24
C ILE A 358 -13.48 5.90 0.96
N LEU A 359 -13.57 5.13 -0.13
CA LEU A 359 -14.14 5.62 -1.38
C LEU A 359 -15.59 6.07 -1.21
N LEU A 360 -16.41 5.30 -0.51
CA LEU A 360 -17.82 5.64 -0.28
C LEU A 360 -17.99 6.88 0.59
N GLU A 361 -17.15 7.06 1.61
CA GLU A 361 -17.16 8.25 2.47
C GLU A 361 -16.84 9.53 1.69
N VAL A 362 -15.85 9.46 0.78
CA VAL A 362 -15.47 10.60 -0.07
C VAL A 362 -16.52 10.86 -1.16
N ARG A 363 -17.09 9.82 -1.76
CA ARG A 363 -18.13 9.99 -2.81
C ARG A 363 -19.46 10.48 -2.25
N PHE A 364 -19.80 10.04 -1.05
CA PHE A 364 -21.11 10.26 -0.44
C PHE A 364 -20.95 10.71 1.03
N PRO A 365 -20.38 11.92 1.25
CA PRO A 365 -20.24 12.48 2.58
C PRO A 365 -21.61 12.60 3.24
N SER A 366 -21.66 12.40 4.55
CA SER A 366 -22.91 12.51 5.31
C SER A 366 -23.44 13.95 5.22
N SER A 367 -24.54 14.15 4.49
CA SER A 367 -25.19 15.46 4.41
C SER A 367 -25.66 15.88 5.80
N THR A 368 -25.29 17.09 6.24
CA THR A 368 -25.93 17.74 7.38
C THR A 368 -27.43 17.93 7.07
N ILE A 369 -28.26 17.73 8.09
CA ILE A 369 -29.73 17.65 8.05
C ILE A 369 -30.42 18.86 7.37
N SER A 370 -29.69 19.94 7.07
CA SER A 370 -30.24 21.25 6.75
C SER A 370 -30.81 21.43 5.35
N ASP A 371 -30.49 20.63 4.33
CA ASP A 371 -31.08 20.83 2.98
C ASP A 371 -31.22 19.51 2.22
N ILE A 372 -32.38 18.84 2.30
CA ILE A 372 -32.67 17.66 1.47
C ILE A 372 -33.07 18.16 0.08
N SER A 373 -32.08 18.41 -0.78
CA SER A 373 -32.34 18.64 -2.19
C SER A 373 -32.64 17.31 -2.90
N ASN A 374 -33.28 17.37 -4.08
CA ASN A 374 -33.48 16.18 -4.93
C ASN A 374 -32.14 15.50 -5.33
N GLN A 375 -31.04 16.26 -5.36
CA GLN A 375 -29.70 15.72 -5.67
C GLN A 375 -29.15 14.87 -4.51
N ASP A 376 -29.40 15.26 -3.26
CA ASP A 376 -28.95 14.50 -2.09
C ASP A 376 -29.64 13.13 -1.99
N GLN A 377 -30.92 13.06 -2.37
CA GLN A 377 -31.65 11.79 -2.45
C GLN A 377 -31.07 10.86 -3.52
N ALA A 378 -30.70 11.38 -4.69
CA ALA A 378 -30.09 10.59 -5.76
C ALA A 378 -28.71 10.03 -5.33
N LYS A 379 -27.88 10.86 -4.67
CA LYS A 379 -26.58 10.45 -4.12
C LYS A 379 -26.73 9.39 -3.04
N GLN A 380 -27.68 9.57 -2.13
CA GLN A 380 -27.98 8.58 -1.10
C GLN A 380 -28.45 7.26 -1.72
N LYS A 381 -29.28 7.29 -2.77
CA LYS A 381 -29.69 6.08 -3.50
C LYS A 381 -28.49 5.36 -4.13
N GLN A 382 -27.55 6.09 -4.72
CA GLN A 382 -26.31 5.51 -5.27
C GLN A 382 -25.46 4.85 -4.16
N LYS A 383 -25.27 5.52 -3.02
CA LYS A 383 -24.58 4.96 -1.85
C LYS A 383 -25.22 3.64 -1.39
N LEU A 384 -26.55 3.61 -1.26
CA LEU A 384 -27.29 2.40 -0.87
C LEU A 384 -27.17 1.28 -1.90
N THR A 385 -27.12 1.61 -3.19
CA THR A 385 -26.86 0.63 -4.26
C THR A 385 -25.46 0.03 -4.12
N SER A 386 -24.42 0.85 -3.92
CA SER A 386 -23.04 0.39 -3.72
C SER A 386 -22.90 -0.49 -2.47
N LEU A 387 -23.52 -0.11 -1.34
CA LEU A 387 -23.53 -0.92 -0.12
C LEU A 387 -24.29 -2.24 -0.30
N THR A 388 -25.42 -2.22 -1.00
CA THR A 388 -26.18 -3.43 -1.34
C THR A 388 -25.35 -4.36 -2.24
N ARG A 389 -24.60 -3.78 -3.18
CA ARG A 389 -23.67 -4.50 -4.06
C ARG A 389 -22.53 -5.13 -3.26
N LEU A 390 -21.93 -4.40 -2.33
CA LEU A 390 -20.92 -4.92 -1.40
C LEU A 390 -21.43 -6.16 -0.65
N LEU A 391 -22.64 -6.09 -0.08
CA LEU A 391 -23.23 -7.22 0.62
C LEU A 391 -23.45 -8.43 -0.31
N ARG A 392 -24.13 -8.21 -1.44
CA ARG A 392 -24.65 -9.29 -2.29
C ARG A 392 -23.58 -9.90 -3.20
N GLN A 393 -22.57 -9.13 -3.59
CA GLN A 393 -21.58 -9.53 -4.59
C GLN A 393 -20.16 -9.65 -4.03
N ALA A 394 -19.90 -9.26 -2.78
CA ALA A 394 -18.60 -9.49 -2.14
C ALA A 394 -18.76 -10.24 -0.81
N ILE A 395 -19.39 -9.65 0.20
CA ILE A 395 -19.42 -10.21 1.56
C ILE A 395 -20.13 -11.56 1.60
N ALA A 396 -21.38 -11.65 1.11
CA ALA A 396 -22.12 -12.91 1.20
C ALA A 396 -21.51 -14.04 0.34
N PRO A 397 -21.09 -13.80 -0.93
CA PRO A 397 -20.37 -14.81 -1.70
C PRO A 397 -19.04 -15.24 -1.06
N ALA A 398 -18.23 -14.29 -0.57
CA ALA A 398 -16.97 -14.58 0.10
C ALA A 398 -17.18 -15.45 1.34
N TYR A 399 -18.16 -15.08 2.18
CA TYR A 399 -18.51 -15.85 3.36
C TYR A 399 -18.93 -17.28 3.01
N ASN A 400 -19.88 -17.44 2.08
CA ASN A 400 -20.37 -18.74 1.67
C ASN A 400 -19.25 -19.63 1.09
N HIS A 401 -18.33 -19.05 0.32
CA HIS A 401 -17.16 -19.76 -0.19
C HIS A 401 -16.29 -20.28 0.95
N THR A 402 -16.02 -19.44 1.96
CA THR A 402 -15.28 -19.87 3.14
C THR A 402 -16.04 -20.89 4.00
N SER A 403 -17.37 -20.92 3.99
CA SER A 403 -18.13 -21.96 4.72
C SER A 403 -18.12 -23.31 4.01
N ILE A 404 -18.02 -23.34 2.68
CA ILE A 404 -18.05 -24.58 1.89
C ILE A 404 -16.65 -25.19 1.73
N SER A 405 -15.60 -24.36 1.67
CA SER A 405 -14.23 -24.84 1.47
C SER A 405 -13.67 -25.55 2.72
N SER A 406 -13.18 -26.78 2.55
CA SER A 406 -12.48 -27.55 3.59
C SER A 406 -11.14 -26.94 4.01
N GLU A 407 -10.60 -26.02 3.20
CA GLU A 407 -9.35 -25.30 3.47
C GLU A 407 -9.59 -23.92 4.09
N SER A 408 -10.81 -23.65 4.57
CA SER A 408 -11.19 -22.35 5.08
C SER A 408 -10.52 -22.00 6.40
N ASP A 409 -9.86 -20.85 6.42
CA ASP A 409 -9.24 -20.30 7.61
C ASP A 409 -10.26 -19.51 8.45
N PRO A 410 -10.46 -19.83 9.75
CA PRO A 410 -11.32 -19.05 10.64
C PRO A 410 -10.96 -17.56 10.71
N ILE A 411 -9.69 -17.19 10.47
CA ILE A 411 -9.23 -15.81 10.42
C ILE A 411 -9.81 -15.08 9.21
N ILE A 412 -9.85 -15.73 8.04
CA ILE A 412 -10.44 -15.13 6.82
C ILE A 412 -11.95 -14.96 7.00
N LYS A 413 -12.63 -15.98 7.54
CA LYS A 413 -14.06 -15.88 7.92
C LYS A 413 -14.31 -14.69 8.84
N LYS A 414 -13.47 -14.52 9.87
CA LYS A 414 -13.53 -13.40 10.80
C LYS A 414 -13.38 -12.05 10.08
N ILE A 415 -12.39 -11.90 9.19
CA ILE A 415 -12.16 -10.66 8.42
C ILE A 415 -13.42 -10.26 7.66
N ILE A 416 -14.11 -11.22 7.02
CA ILE A 416 -15.34 -10.98 6.26
C ILE A 416 -16.50 -10.58 7.19
N LEU A 417 -16.67 -11.29 8.31
CA LEU A 417 -17.71 -10.97 9.31
C LEU A 417 -17.52 -9.58 9.94
N ASP A 418 -16.27 -9.18 10.18
CA ASP A 418 -15.93 -7.86 10.73
C ASP A 418 -16.38 -6.70 9.81
N GLN A 419 -16.71 -6.97 8.53
CA GLN A 419 -17.23 -5.97 7.59
C GLN A 419 -18.76 -5.78 7.68
N ILE A 420 -19.48 -6.72 8.31
CA ILE A 420 -20.94 -6.62 8.45
C ILE A 420 -21.33 -5.45 9.37
N PRO A 421 -20.70 -5.24 10.55
CA PRO A 421 -20.97 -4.08 11.40
C PRO A 421 -20.92 -2.72 10.67
N PRO A 422 -19.81 -2.31 10.01
CA PRO A 422 -19.75 -1.03 9.31
C PRO A 422 -20.73 -0.95 8.13
N LEU A 423 -20.93 -2.05 7.39
CA LEU A 423 -21.92 -2.13 6.32
C LEU A 423 -23.34 -1.85 6.83
N VAL A 424 -23.77 -2.55 7.88
CA VAL A 424 -25.12 -2.45 8.43
C VAL A 424 -25.37 -1.05 8.99
N ARG A 425 -24.37 -0.48 9.68
CA ARG A 425 -24.42 0.90 10.15
C ARG A 425 -24.56 1.91 9.01
N ALA A 426 -23.84 1.69 7.90
CA ALA A 426 -23.93 2.54 6.72
C ALA A 426 -25.27 2.40 5.96
N LEU A 427 -25.87 1.21 5.97
CA LEU A 427 -27.22 0.95 5.42
C LEU A 427 -28.33 1.52 6.31
N GLY A 428 -28.13 1.54 7.63
CA GLY A 428 -29.14 1.93 8.61
C GLY A 428 -30.41 1.11 8.46
N ILE A 429 -31.57 1.78 8.43
CA ILE A 429 -32.90 1.14 8.27
C ILE A 429 -33.03 0.33 6.97
N HIS A 430 -32.25 0.65 5.92
CA HIS A 430 -32.28 -0.10 4.67
C HIS A 430 -31.67 -1.50 4.77
N SER A 431 -30.99 -1.82 5.87
CA SER A 431 -30.52 -3.18 6.19
C SER A 431 -31.67 -4.19 6.29
N VAL A 432 -32.88 -3.72 6.64
CA VAL A 432 -34.08 -4.54 6.79
C VAL A 432 -34.41 -5.37 5.55
N VAL A 433 -34.20 -4.83 4.34
CA VAL A 433 -34.46 -5.54 3.07
C VAL A 433 -33.54 -6.74 2.90
N HIS A 434 -32.36 -6.69 3.53
CA HIS A 434 -31.33 -7.73 3.46
C HIS A 434 -31.29 -8.61 4.71
N LEU A 435 -32.23 -8.45 5.63
CA LEU A 435 -32.22 -9.08 6.96
C LEU A 435 -32.10 -10.60 6.89
N GLN A 436 -32.77 -11.25 5.93
CA GLN A 436 -32.68 -12.69 5.75
C GLN A 436 -31.25 -13.15 5.42
N THR A 437 -30.54 -12.40 4.59
CA THR A 437 -29.14 -12.70 4.23
C THR A 437 -28.24 -12.42 5.42
N LEU A 438 -28.43 -11.28 6.10
CA LEU A 438 -27.62 -10.87 7.24
C LEU A 438 -27.71 -11.86 8.42
N ILE A 439 -28.93 -12.32 8.76
CA ILE A 439 -29.13 -13.33 9.80
C ILE A 439 -28.42 -14.65 9.45
N LYS A 440 -28.53 -15.11 8.20
CA LYS A 440 -27.85 -16.34 7.75
C LYS A 440 -26.33 -16.28 7.88
N LEU A 441 -25.73 -15.11 7.64
CA LEU A 441 -24.28 -14.92 7.81
C LEU A 441 -23.84 -15.04 9.28
N THR A 442 -24.71 -14.67 10.22
CA THR A 442 -24.44 -14.83 11.66
C THR A 442 -24.85 -16.19 12.22
N GLU A 443 -25.69 -16.94 11.49
CA GLU A 443 -26.24 -18.20 11.98
C GLU A 443 -25.19 -19.32 12.07
N GLU A 444 -24.43 -19.56 10.99
CA GLU A 444 -23.39 -20.61 10.97
C GLU A 444 -22.38 -20.50 12.13
N PRO A 445 -21.75 -19.33 12.40
CA PRO A 445 -20.72 -19.24 13.44
C PRO A 445 -21.29 -19.26 14.87
N LEU A 446 -22.58 -18.96 15.05
CA LEU A 446 -23.25 -19.01 16.37
C LEU A 446 -23.88 -20.36 16.66
N LEU A 447 -24.36 -21.07 15.62
CA LEU A 447 -24.98 -22.38 15.74
C LEU A 447 -24.01 -23.55 15.56
N ASP A 448 -22.81 -23.35 15.02
CA ASP A 448 -21.79 -24.39 14.88
C ASP A 448 -21.49 -25.07 16.24
N PRO A 449 -21.66 -26.41 16.36
CA PRO A 449 -21.38 -27.14 17.60
C PRO A 449 -19.92 -26.99 18.06
N PHE A 450 -18.98 -26.67 17.17
CA PHE A 450 -17.56 -26.50 17.45
C PHE A 450 -17.13 -25.03 17.47
N ALA A 451 -18.07 -24.09 17.56
CA ALA A 451 -17.78 -22.66 17.49
C ALA A 451 -16.80 -22.16 18.58
N THR A 452 -16.65 -22.88 19.70
CA THR A 452 -15.66 -22.55 20.75
C THR A 452 -14.21 -22.78 20.31
N ALA A 453 -13.98 -23.57 19.24
CA ALA A 453 -12.67 -23.73 18.62
C ALA A 453 -12.15 -22.42 17.99
N SER A 454 -13.05 -21.50 17.61
CA SER A 454 -12.69 -20.15 17.15
C SER A 454 -13.59 -19.08 17.77
N LEU A 455 -13.33 -18.78 19.04
CA LEU A 455 -13.97 -17.65 19.72
C LEU A 455 -13.86 -16.31 18.98
N PRO A 456 -12.74 -15.96 18.29
CA PRO A 456 -12.67 -14.71 17.52
C PRO A 456 -13.70 -14.61 16.39
N THR A 457 -14.00 -15.73 15.71
CA THR A 457 -15.02 -15.77 14.65
C THR A 457 -16.42 -15.65 15.23
N MET A 458 -16.70 -16.36 16.34
CA MET A 458 -17.96 -16.22 17.08
C MET A 458 -18.18 -14.77 17.54
N LEU A 459 -17.15 -14.14 18.09
CA LEU A 459 -17.21 -12.75 18.54
C LEU A 459 -17.52 -11.77 17.39
N ALA A 460 -16.90 -11.97 16.21
CA ALA A 460 -17.21 -11.15 15.03
C ALA A 460 -18.66 -11.32 14.58
N ALA A 461 -19.19 -12.56 14.61
CA ALA A 461 -20.59 -12.83 14.32
C ALA A 461 -21.55 -12.18 15.33
N LEU A 462 -21.20 -12.16 16.62
CA LEU A 462 -21.98 -11.47 17.65
C LEU A 462 -21.99 -9.96 17.45
N LYS A 463 -20.83 -9.36 17.14
CA LYS A 463 -20.73 -7.92 16.81
C LYS A 463 -21.58 -7.59 15.58
N ALA A 464 -21.58 -8.45 14.56
CA ALA A 464 -22.46 -8.33 13.40
C ALA A 464 -23.95 -8.43 13.79
N LEU A 465 -24.33 -9.43 14.59
CA LEU A 465 -25.70 -9.61 15.06
C LEU A 465 -26.18 -8.40 15.89
N ARG A 466 -25.33 -7.83 16.74
CA ARG A 466 -25.63 -6.64 17.51
C ARG A 466 -25.99 -5.45 16.62
N GLU A 467 -25.19 -5.18 15.59
CA GLU A 467 -25.49 -4.07 14.66
C GLU A 467 -26.74 -4.35 13.83
N ILE A 468 -26.99 -5.62 13.44
CA ILE A 468 -28.24 -6.03 12.79
C ILE A 468 -29.44 -5.72 13.70
N ILE A 469 -29.34 -6.03 15.00
CA ILE A 469 -30.38 -5.69 15.98
C ILE A 469 -30.58 -4.17 16.03
N LEU A 470 -29.51 -3.38 16.12
CA LEU A 470 -29.61 -1.91 16.18
C LEU A 470 -30.28 -1.28 14.96
N CYS A 471 -30.05 -1.81 13.76
CA CYS A 471 -30.48 -1.19 12.51
C CYS A 471 -31.76 -1.80 11.91
N ALA A 472 -32.03 -3.08 12.19
CA ALA A 472 -33.15 -3.83 11.62
C ALA A 472 -34.20 -4.27 12.66
N TRP A 473 -34.15 -3.73 13.89
CA TRP A 473 -35.11 -4.01 14.96
C TRP A 473 -36.60 -3.96 14.54
N PRO A 474 -37.08 -3.03 13.67
CA PRO A 474 -38.52 -2.95 13.39
C PRO A 474 -39.09 -4.21 12.73
N ARG A 475 -38.23 -5.06 12.17
CA ARG A 475 -38.61 -6.31 11.49
C ARG A 475 -38.12 -7.58 12.19
N LEU A 476 -37.41 -7.45 13.31
CA LEU A 476 -36.95 -8.59 14.12
C LEU A 476 -38.06 -9.18 15.01
N SER A 477 -39.12 -8.43 15.23
CA SER A 477 -40.25 -8.80 16.08
C SER A 477 -41.19 -9.81 15.46
N GLU A 478 -41.07 -10.02 14.14
CA GLU A 478 -41.70 -11.11 13.42
C GLU A 478 -41.32 -12.45 14.08
N GLU A 479 -42.32 -13.24 14.44
CA GLU A 479 -42.21 -14.44 15.28
C GLU A 479 -41.09 -15.40 14.85
N ARG A 480 -40.96 -15.63 13.53
CA ARG A 480 -39.92 -16.47 12.95
C ARG A 480 -38.51 -15.93 13.25
N ARG A 481 -38.28 -14.65 12.97
CA ARG A 481 -36.97 -14.00 13.13
C ARG A 481 -36.62 -13.85 14.61
N ARG A 482 -37.62 -13.55 15.44
CA ARG A 482 -37.47 -13.49 16.90
C ARG A 482 -36.92 -14.80 17.45
N ARG A 483 -37.54 -15.92 17.09
CA ARG A 483 -37.08 -17.26 17.49
C ARG A 483 -35.70 -17.61 16.96
N GLU A 484 -35.39 -17.25 15.71
CA GLU A 484 -34.07 -17.49 15.11
C GLU A 484 -32.97 -16.77 15.92
N VAL A 485 -33.18 -15.50 16.30
CA VAL A 485 -32.22 -14.75 17.12
C VAL A 485 -32.08 -15.35 18.52
N ILE A 486 -33.19 -15.67 19.20
CA ILE A 486 -33.14 -16.31 20.53
C ILE A 486 -32.36 -17.63 20.45
N ARG A 487 -32.63 -18.47 19.44
CA ARG A 487 -31.93 -19.75 19.24
C ARG A 487 -30.42 -19.55 19.08
N MET A 488 -29.99 -18.61 18.24
CA MET A 488 -28.56 -18.31 18.05
C MET A 488 -27.90 -17.88 19.35
N MET A 489 -28.53 -16.95 20.08
CA MET A 489 -27.99 -16.41 21.32
C MET A 489 -27.90 -17.45 22.45
N VAL A 490 -28.96 -18.22 22.67
CA VAL A 490 -29.00 -19.30 23.67
C VAL A 490 -27.98 -20.39 23.34
N SER A 491 -27.87 -20.77 22.05
CA SER A 491 -26.91 -21.78 21.61
C SER A 491 -25.47 -21.31 21.85
N ALA A 492 -25.12 -20.09 21.46
CA ALA A 492 -23.80 -19.52 21.68
C ALA A 492 -23.48 -19.38 23.17
N TRP A 493 -24.43 -18.88 23.98
CA TRP A 493 -24.29 -18.76 25.43
C TRP A 493 -23.94 -20.09 26.10
N ARG A 494 -24.72 -21.14 25.83
CA ARG A 494 -24.48 -22.47 26.42
C ARG A 494 -23.12 -23.04 26.06
N LYS A 495 -22.69 -22.91 24.79
CA LYS A 495 -21.37 -23.38 24.34
C LYS A 495 -20.25 -22.69 25.11
N VAL A 496 -20.32 -21.36 25.20
CA VAL A 496 -19.27 -20.56 25.86
C VAL A 496 -19.29 -20.75 27.38
N CYS A 497 -20.46 -20.98 28.00
CA CYS A 497 -20.56 -21.31 29.44
C CYS A 497 -20.02 -22.72 29.76
N ASN A 498 -20.19 -23.69 28.86
CA ASN A 498 -19.73 -25.07 29.07
C ASN A 498 -18.24 -25.28 28.77
N GLU A 499 -17.62 -24.37 28.02
CA GLU A 499 -16.19 -24.41 27.72
C GLU A 499 -15.36 -24.23 29.01
N SER A 500 -14.36 -25.07 29.27
CA SER A 500 -13.52 -25.00 30.48
C SER A 500 -12.04 -24.68 30.21
N ASN A 501 -11.73 -24.23 29.00
CA ASN A 501 -10.36 -23.97 28.56
C ASN A 501 -9.79 -22.65 29.13
N ASN A 502 -8.86 -22.77 30.07
CA ASN A 502 -8.21 -21.62 30.74
C ASN A 502 -7.39 -20.72 29.79
N SER A 503 -6.91 -21.25 28.65
CA SER A 503 -6.05 -20.51 27.71
C SER A 503 -6.77 -19.39 26.96
N THR A 504 -8.11 -19.43 26.89
CA THR A 504 -8.93 -18.45 26.15
C THR A 504 -9.84 -17.63 27.05
N GLU A 505 -9.59 -17.63 28.37
CA GLU A 505 -10.49 -17.05 29.37
C GLU A 505 -10.77 -15.54 29.17
N ALA A 506 -9.79 -14.77 28.70
CA ALA A 506 -9.99 -13.34 28.39
C ALA A 506 -10.96 -13.13 27.21
N LEU A 507 -10.76 -13.85 26.10
CA LEU A 507 -11.64 -13.80 24.93
C LEU A 507 -13.03 -14.35 25.26
N ARG A 508 -13.09 -15.39 26.07
CA ARG A 508 -14.34 -15.95 26.57
C ARG A 508 -15.16 -14.91 27.33
N LYS A 509 -14.52 -14.15 28.23
CA LYS A 509 -15.17 -13.05 28.95
C LYS A 509 -15.66 -11.96 28.00
N GLU A 510 -14.89 -11.63 26.96
CA GLU A 510 -15.34 -10.68 25.93
C GLU A 510 -16.59 -11.20 25.19
N VAL A 511 -16.58 -12.47 24.78
CA VAL A 511 -17.73 -13.12 24.11
C VAL A 511 -18.97 -13.13 25.01
N LEU A 512 -18.82 -13.51 26.29
CA LEU A 512 -19.92 -13.49 27.25
C LEU A 512 -20.45 -12.07 27.49
N GLY A 513 -19.56 -11.08 27.57
CA GLY A 513 -19.92 -9.67 27.66
C GLY A 513 -20.76 -9.22 26.47
N GLU A 514 -20.33 -9.56 25.26
CA GLU A 514 -21.03 -9.16 24.04
C GLU A 514 -22.36 -9.90 23.84
N LEU A 515 -22.46 -11.15 24.27
CA LEU A 515 -23.72 -11.89 24.35
C LEU A 515 -24.72 -11.18 25.26
N LYS A 516 -24.31 -10.76 26.48
CA LYS A 516 -25.16 -10.02 27.42
C LYS A 516 -25.63 -8.69 26.83
N ILE A 517 -24.72 -7.94 26.19
CA ILE A 517 -25.05 -6.66 25.53
C ILE A 517 -26.08 -6.90 24.43
N SER A 518 -25.82 -7.86 23.55
CA SER A 518 -26.69 -8.16 22.41
C SER A 518 -28.07 -8.68 22.85
N GLY A 519 -28.13 -9.47 23.94
CA GLY A 519 -29.37 -10.08 24.44
C GLY A 519 -30.31 -9.06 25.05
N ARG A 520 -29.77 -8.20 25.92
CA ARG A 520 -30.53 -7.09 26.51
C ARG A 520 -30.98 -6.09 25.46
N LEU A 521 -30.10 -5.82 24.49
CA LEU A 521 -30.44 -4.96 23.37
C LEU A 521 -31.58 -5.54 22.54
N PHE A 522 -31.54 -6.85 22.27
CA PHE A 522 -32.58 -7.54 21.52
C PHE A 522 -33.95 -7.50 22.22
N VAL A 523 -33.99 -7.77 23.53
CA VAL A 523 -35.23 -7.68 24.33
C VAL A 523 -35.84 -6.29 24.19
N LYS A 524 -35.05 -5.25 24.48
CA LYS A 524 -35.50 -3.86 24.38
C LYS A 524 -35.95 -3.47 22.96
N ALA A 525 -35.22 -3.94 21.95
CA ALA A 525 -35.50 -3.65 20.55
C ALA A 525 -36.85 -4.22 20.09
N VAL A 526 -37.19 -5.44 20.52
CA VAL A 526 -38.46 -6.07 20.15
C VAL A 526 -39.63 -5.50 20.97
N GLU A 527 -39.46 -5.28 22.28
CA GLU A 527 -40.48 -4.67 23.14
C GLU A 527 -40.91 -3.29 22.64
N THR A 528 -39.95 -2.50 22.14
CA THR A 528 -40.19 -1.16 21.59
C THR A 528 -41.05 -1.17 20.31
N SER A 529 -41.03 -2.26 19.54
CA SER A 529 -41.59 -2.29 18.18
C SER A 529 -43.06 -2.67 18.06
N ASN A 530 -43.53 -3.58 18.91
CA ASN A 530 -44.83 -4.23 18.74
C ASN A 530 -45.61 -4.34 20.05
N GLU A 531 -45.14 -3.72 21.15
CA GLU A 531 -45.70 -3.91 22.50
C GLU A 531 -45.82 -5.40 22.89
N ILE A 532 -44.98 -6.25 22.28
CA ILE A 532 -44.94 -7.68 22.57
C ILE A 532 -44.09 -7.87 23.82
N ASP A 533 -44.70 -8.41 24.87
CA ASP A 533 -43.99 -8.85 26.05
C ASP A 533 -43.20 -10.13 25.73
N LEU A 534 -41.89 -9.98 25.56
CA LEU A 534 -40.96 -11.08 25.29
C LEU A 534 -40.76 -11.98 26.50
N SER A 535 -41.22 -11.56 27.68
CA SER A 535 -41.11 -12.35 28.91
C SER A 535 -41.79 -13.71 28.77
N CYS A 536 -42.93 -13.79 28.07
CA CYS A 536 -43.63 -15.07 27.85
C CYS A 536 -42.77 -16.10 27.09
N ASP A 537 -42.07 -15.66 26.02
CA ASP A 537 -41.20 -16.54 25.22
C ASP A 537 -39.94 -16.95 26.01
N LEU A 538 -39.37 -16.02 26.79
CA LEU A 538 -38.14 -16.24 27.54
C LEU A 538 -38.34 -16.99 28.85
N ASN A 539 -39.46 -16.81 29.55
CA ASN A 539 -39.74 -17.42 30.85
C ASN A 539 -39.66 -18.94 30.79
N SER A 540 -40.27 -19.55 29.75
CA SER A 540 -40.21 -21.00 29.54
C SER A 540 -38.76 -21.51 29.36
N LEU A 541 -37.89 -20.73 28.74
CA LEU A 541 -36.48 -21.08 28.54
C LEU A 541 -35.65 -20.85 29.82
N VAL A 542 -35.94 -19.77 30.55
CA VAL A 542 -35.29 -19.40 31.82
C VAL A 542 -35.63 -20.38 32.94
N GLU A 543 -36.84 -20.95 32.94
CA GLU A 543 -37.22 -22.03 33.85
C GLU A 543 -36.34 -23.27 33.66
N VAL A 544 -36.02 -23.59 32.40
CA VAL A 544 -35.14 -24.72 32.04
C VAL A 544 -33.67 -24.39 32.33
N ASP A 545 -33.24 -23.15 32.11
CA ASP A 545 -31.86 -22.71 32.26
C ASP A 545 -31.77 -21.31 32.88
N LYS A 546 -31.56 -21.28 34.20
CA LYS A 546 -31.50 -20.03 35.00
C LYS A 546 -30.38 -19.09 34.57
N SER A 547 -29.33 -19.60 33.91
CA SER A 547 -28.22 -18.76 33.44
C SER A 547 -28.65 -17.78 32.36
N LEU A 548 -29.75 -18.07 31.64
CA LEU A 548 -30.31 -17.20 30.60
C LEU A 548 -30.83 -15.86 31.15
N LYS A 549 -31.11 -15.76 32.45
CA LYS A 549 -31.40 -14.46 33.10
C LYS A 549 -30.25 -13.48 32.95
N GLU A 550 -29.01 -13.96 33.02
CA GLU A 550 -27.85 -13.08 32.86
C GLU A 550 -27.73 -12.56 31.42
N LEU A 551 -28.08 -13.40 30.45
CA LEU A 551 -28.02 -13.13 29.01
C LEU A 551 -29.04 -12.07 28.60
N PHE A 552 -30.31 -12.25 28.96
CA PHE A 552 -31.40 -11.37 28.52
C PHE A 552 -31.72 -10.24 29.52
N GLY A 553 -31.28 -10.36 30.78
CA GLY A 553 -31.55 -9.37 31.81
C GLY A 553 -32.98 -9.38 32.36
N THR A 554 -33.70 -10.48 32.16
CA THR A 554 -35.11 -10.73 32.55
C THR A 554 -35.23 -11.57 33.81
#